data_AF-A0A2E3DDM1-F1
#
_entry.id   AF-A0A2E3DDM1-F1
#
_cell.length_a   1.000
_cell.length_b   1.000
_cell.length_c   1.000
_cell.angle_alpha   90.00
_cell.angle_beta   90.00
_cell.angle_gamma   90.00
#
_symmetry.space_group_name_H-M   'P 1'
#
loop_
_entity.id
_entity.type
_entity.pdbx_description
1 polymer ?
#
loop_
_entity_poly.entity_id
_entity_poly.type
_entity_poly.pdbx_seq_one_letter_code
_entity_poly.pdbx_strand_id
1 'polypeptide(L)'
;MASERLNPSQRGYGRRWRAFARRFADEWIAAGQPCALCGQAMRSTSWVDVDHIAPLVEEPERMFDPMNLRVAHHHCHARRTAQDRAAAERGYRLGVGSDGLPTDDAHPFNRGEVNKCK
;
A
#
# COMPACT_ATOMS: atom_id res chain seq x y z
N MET A 1 19.12 11.62 10.44
CA MET A 1 18.64 11.08 11.73
C MET A 1 17.80 9.85 11.43
N ALA A 2 18.14 8.69 12.00
CA ALA A 2 17.36 7.47 11.80
C ALA A 2 16.01 7.66 12.49
N SER A 3 14.93 7.80 11.72
CA SER A 3 13.58 7.85 12.27
C SER A 3 13.31 6.55 13.02
N GLU A 4 13.18 6.63 14.33
CA GLU A 4 12.84 5.52 15.19
C GLU A 4 11.51 4.92 14.68
N ARG A 5 11.52 3.67 14.20
CA ARG A 5 10.29 3.04 13.70
C ARG A 5 9.36 2.78 14.88
N LEU A 6 8.37 3.66 15.08
CA LEU A 6 7.27 3.45 16.01
C LEU A 6 6.68 2.05 15.84
N ASN A 7 6.35 1.39 16.95
CA ASN A 7 5.77 0.06 16.92
C ASN A 7 4.35 0.09 16.27
N PRO A 8 3.79 -1.05 15.82
CA PRO A 8 2.51 -1.05 15.09
C PRO A 8 1.34 -0.41 15.85
N SER A 9 1.26 -0.58 17.17
CA SER A 9 0.20 0.06 17.96
C SER A 9 0.39 1.56 18.10
N GLN A 10 1.63 2.05 18.21
CA GLN A 10 1.99 3.46 18.17
C GLN A 10 1.70 4.11 16.81
N ARG A 11 1.75 3.33 15.72
CA ARG A 11 1.33 3.76 14.38
C ARG A 11 -0.19 3.73 14.15
N GLY A 12 -0.98 3.36 15.16
CA GLY A 12 -2.44 3.35 15.09
C GLY A 12 -3.09 1.99 14.76
N TYR A 13 -2.32 0.94 14.45
CA TYR A 13 -2.83 -0.39 14.05
C TYR A 13 -3.43 -1.22 15.22
N GLY A 14 -4.03 -0.56 16.22
CA GLY A 14 -4.60 -1.17 17.42
C GLY A 14 -5.93 -1.90 17.19
N ARG A 15 -6.66 -2.17 18.29
CA ARG A 15 -7.97 -2.87 18.25
C ARG A 15 -8.99 -2.17 17.34
N ARG A 16 -9.06 -0.83 17.40
CA ARG A 16 -9.98 -0.02 16.59
C ARG A 16 -9.73 -0.20 15.10
N TRP A 17 -8.46 -0.20 14.69
CA TRP A 17 -8.07 -0.48 13.31
C TRP A 17 -8.51 -1.87 12.86
N ARG A 18 -8.19 -2.92 13.64
CA ARG A 18 -8.54 -4.31 13.28
C ARG A 18 -10.05 -4.50 13.08
N ALA A 19 -10.86 -3.89 13.94
CA ALA A 19 -12.32 -3.93 13.82
C ALA A 19 -12.82 -3.18 12.56
N PHE A 20 -12.26 -2.00 12.30
CA PHE A 20 -12.59 -1.22 11.10
C PHE A 20 -12.16 -1.94 9.81
N ALA A 21 -10.91 -2.40 9.72
CA ALA A 21 -10.36 -3.09 8.57
C ALA A 21 -11.16 -4.35 8.23
N ARG A 22 -11.58 -5.10 9.25
CA ARG A 22 -12.45 -6.27 9.04
C ARG A 22 -13.77 -5.89 8.39
N ARG A 23 -14.48 -4.89 8.94
CA ARG A 23 -15.75 -4.41 8.38
C ARG A 23 -15.59 -3.88 6.97
N PHE A 24 -14.55 -3.09 6.74
CA PHE A 24 -14.25 -2.51 5.44
C PHE A 24 -13.98 -3.58 4.38
N ALA A 25 -13.20 -4.62 4.71
CA ALA A 25 -12.97 -5.76 3.82
C ALA A 25 -14.25 -6.55 3.53
N ASP A 26 -15.07 -6.80 4.55
CA ASP A 26 -16.35 -7.51 4.38
C ASP A 26 -17.31 -6.72 3.46
N GLU A 27 -17.41 -5.39 3.64
CA GLU A 27 -18.21 -4.48 2.78
C GLU A 27 -17.67 -4.45 1.34
N TRP A 28 -16.35 -4.39 1.15
CA TRP A 28 -15.69 -4.42 -0.16
C TRP A 28 -16.00 -5.72 -0.93
N ILE A 29 -15.90 -6.87 -0.25
CA ILE A 29 -16.19 -8.18 -0.83
C ILE A 29 -17.69 -8.32 -1.15
N ALA A 30 -18.57 -7.87 -0.24
CA ALA A 30 -20.02 -7.91 -0.46
C ALA A 30 -20.46 -7.05 -1.65
N ALA A 31 -19.77 -5.92 -1.90
CA ALA A 31 -19.98 -5.07 -3.06
C ALA A 31 -19.38 -5.62 -4.37
N GLY A 32 -18.79 -6.82 -4.35
CA GLY A 32 -18.19 -7.46 -5.52
C GLY A 32 -16.95 -6.74 -6.05
N GLN A 33 -16.32 -5.90 -5.23
CA GLN A 33 -15.15 -5.14 -5.64
C GLN A 33 -13.92 -6.08 -5.78
N PRO A 34 -13.11 -5.92 -6.84
CA PRO A 34 -11.96 -6.79 -7.08
C PRO A 34 -10.79 -6.46 -6.14
N CYS A 35 -9.78 -7.33 -6.13
CA CYS A 35 -8.50 -7.05 -5.49
C CYS A 35 -7.87 -5.81 -6.12
N ALA A 36 -7.54 -4.80 -5.31
CA ALA A 36 -6.98 -3.53 -5.78
C ALA A 36 -5.59 -3.66 -6.46
N LEU A 37 -4.90 -4.79 -6.29
CA LEU A 37 -3.57 -5.02 -6.86
C LEU A 37 -3.58 -5.89 -8.12
N CYS A 38 -4.52 -6.83 -8.27
CA CYS A 38 -4.53 -7.76 -9.42
C CYS A 38 -5.82 -7.75 -10.23
N GLY A 39 -6.85 -7.03 -9.80
CA GLY A 39 -8.14 -6.93 -10.49
C GLY A 39 -9.00 -8.20 -10.45
N GLN A 40 -8.53 -9.29 -9.80
CA GLN A 40 -9.29 -10.53 -9.69
C GLN A 40 -10.39 -10.42 -8.63
N ALA A 41 -11.49 -11.13 -8.85
CA ALA A 41 -12.62 -11.19 -7.92
C ALA A 41 -12.19 -11.75 -6.55
N MET A 42 -12.80 -11.22 -5.49
CA MET A 42 -12.60 -11.70 -4.12
C MET A 42 -13.87 -12.39 -3.62
N ARG A 43 -13.70 -13.41 -2.76
CA ARG A 43 -14.80 -14.17 -2.15
C ARG A 43 -14.75 -13.98 -0.64
N SER A 44 -15.84 -14.28 0.06
CA SER A 44 -15.89 -14.23 1.53
C SER A 44 -14.88 -15.19 2.20
N THR A 45 -14.43 -16.21 1.48
CA THR A 45 -13.38 -17.16 1.92
C THR A 45 -11.96 -16.70 1.56
N SER A 46 -11.81 -15.59 0.83
CA SER A 46 -10.49 -15.07 0.46
C SER A 46 -9.76 -14.54 1.69
N TRP A 47 -8.49 -14.92 1.84
CA TRP A 47 -7.61 -14.25 2.80
C TRP A 47 -7.15 -12.92 2.22
N VAL A 48 -7.62 -11.82 2.82
CA VAL A 48 -7.37 -10.45 2.37
C VAL A 48 -6.74 -9.61 3.46
N ASP A 49 -5.96 -8.63 3.04
CA ASP A 49 -5.40 -7.57 3.87
C ASP A 49 -6.01 -6.21 3.45
N VAL A 50 -6.14 -5.31 4.43
CA VAL A 50 -6.44 -3.89 4.20
C VAL A 50 -5.17 -3.10 4.45
N ASP A 51 -4.73 -2.36 3.44
CA ASP A 51 -3.49 -1.59 3.45
C ASP A 51 -3.75 -0.12 3.09
N HIS A 52 -2.88 0.76 3.58
CA HIS A 52 -2.92 2.19 3.27
C HIS A 52 -2.21 2.46 1.95
N ILE A 53 -2.79 3.35 1.12
CA ILE A 53 -2.19 3.76 -0.16
C ILE A 53 -1.05 4.74 0.09
N ALA A 54 -1.33 5.81 0.83
CA ALA A 54 -0.35 6.75 1.34
C ALA A 54 0.11 6.33 2.75
N PRO A 55 1.43 6.40 3.05
CA PRO A 55 1.95 6.04 4.37
C PRO A 55 1.36 6.91 5.49
N LEU A 56 0.91 6.29 6.58
CA LEU A 56 0.40 7.01 7.77
C LEU A 56 1.42 7.89 8.49
N VAL A 57 2.72 7.68 8.23
CA VAL A 57 3.76 8.57 8.74
C VAL A 57 3.72 9.94 8.07
N GLU A 58 3.22 10.00 6.82
CA GLU A 58 3.04 11.22 6.04
C GLU A 58 1.64 11.82 6.30
N GLU A 59 0.61 10.98 6.37
CA GLU A 59 -0.81 11.41 6.46
C GLU A 59 -1.58 10.65 7.57
N PRO A 60 -1.29 10.88 8.87
CA PRO A 60 -1.87 10.13 9.98
C PRO A 60 -3.39 10.30 10.14
N GLU A 61 -3.94 11.44 9.71
CA GLU A 61 -5.37 11.74 9.72
C GLU A 61 -6.17 10.83 8.77
N ARG A 62 -5.51 10.24 7.77
CA ARG A 62 -6.13 9.35 6.78
C ARG A 62 -6.16 7.89 7.20
N MET A 63 -5.96 7.61 8.49
CA MET A 63 -6.00 6.26 9.06
C MET A 63 -7.28 5.49 8.73
N PHE A 64 -8.43 6.18 8.75
CA PHE A 64 -9.75 5.60 8.50
C PHE A 64 -10.41 6.15 7.22
N ASP A 65 -9.65 6.85 6.37
CA ASP A 65 -10.15 7.40 5.10
C ASP A 65 -10.29 6.28 4.06
N PRO A 66 -11.51 5.93 3.61
CA PRO A 66 -11.72 4.91 2.57
C PRO A 66 -10.94 5.17 1.28
N MET A 67 -10.65 6.43 0.95
CA MET A 67 -9.88 6.82 -0.24
C MET A 67 -8.38 6.60 -0.07
N ASN A 68 -7.92 6.38 1.15
CA ASN A 68 -6.54 6.00 1.44
C ASN A 68 -6.37 4.49 1.64
N LEU A 69 -7.40 3.69 1.37
CA LEU A 69 -7.40 2.27 1.70
C LEU A 69 -7.56 1.41 0.46
N ARG A 70 -6.88 0.28 0.47
CA ARG A 70 -7.01 -0.76 -0.56
C ARG A 70 -7.22 -2.11 0.10
N VAL A 71 -8.14 -2.89 -0.46
CA VAL A 71 -8.33 -4.30 -0.11
C VAL A 71 -7.65 -5.17 -1.16
N ALA A 72 -6.79 -6.07 -0.73
CA ALA A 72 -6.06 -6.96 -1.62
C ALA A 72 -5.95 -8.37 -1.05
N HIS A 73 -5.82 -9.36 -1.93
CA HIS A 73 -5.42 -10.70 -1.50
C HIS A 73 -4.11 -10.65 -0.72
N HIS A 74 -3.99 -11.45 0.33
CA HIS A 74 -2.79 -11.51 1.16
C HIS A 74 -1.51 -11.72 0.34
N HIS A 75 -1.54 -12.65 -0.63
CA HIS A 75 -0.38 -12.92 -1.50
C HIS A 75 -0.02 -11.74 -2.42
N CYS A 76 -1.01 -10.98 -2.90
CA CYS A 76 -0.76 -9.78 -3.70
C CYS A 76 -0.10 -8.69 -2.85
N HIS A 77 -0.63 -8.47 -1.65
CA HIS A 77 -0.10 -7.51 -0.69
C HIS A 77 1.32 -7.87 -0.24
N ALA A 78 1.58 -9.14 0.07
CA ALA A 78 2.92 -9.64 0.40
C ALA A 78 3.92 -9.40 -0.74
N ARG A 79 3.52 -9.69 -2.00
CA ARG A 79 4.35 -9.42 -3.18
C ARG A 79 4.65 -7.93 -3.34
N ARG A 80 3.64 -7.07 -3.18
CA ARG A 80 3.82 -5.62 -3.24
C ARG A 80 4.78 -5.12 -2.16
N THR A 81 4.62 -5.58 -0.92
CA THR A 81 5.51 -5.24 0.20
C THR A 81 6.96 -5.62 -0.11
N ALA A 82 7.19 -6.81 -0.69
CA ALA A 82 8.52 -7.25 -1.09
C ALA A 82 9.14 -6.35 -2.18
N GLN A 83 8.34 -5.92 -3.17
CA GLN A 83 8.76 -4.98 -4.20
C GLN A 83 9.11 -3.61 -3.61
N ASP A 84 8.28 -3.08 -2.72
CA ASP A 84 8.51 -1.78 -2.07
C ASP A 84 9.79 -1.80 -1.24
N ARG A 85 10.06 -2.91 -0.52
CA ARG A 85 11.32 -3.10 0.22
C ARG A 85 12.53 -3.15 -0.71
N ALA A 86 12.46 -3.92 -1.79
CA ALA A 86 13.56 -4.02 -2.75
C ALA A 86 13.87 -2.67 -3.44
N ALA A 87 12.85 -1.86 -3.72
CA ALA A 87 13.03 -0.50 -4.22
C ALA A 87 13.69 0.41 -3.17
N ALA A 88 13.24 0.35 -1.92
CA ALA A 88 13.82 1.13 -0.84
C ALA A 88 15.29 0.78 -0.59
N GLU A 89 15.68 -0.50 -0.70
CA GLU A 89 17.08 -0.95 -0.64
C GLU A 89 17.93 -0.39 -1.79
N ARG A 90 17.32 -0.14 -2.96
CA ARG A 90 17.94 0.55 -4.10
C ARG A 90 17.88 2.09 -3.97
N GLY A 91 17.32 2.59 -2.87
CA GLY A 91 17.26 4.01 -2.54
C GLY A 91 16.13 4.77 -3.23
N TYR A 92 15.05 4.11 -3.66
CA TYR A 92 13.89 4.78 -4.26
C TYR A 92 12.55 4.16 -3.82
N ARG A 93 11.44 4.84 -4.06
CA ARG A 93 10.08 4.38 -3.74
C ARG A 93 9.27 4.06 -4.99
N LEU A 94 8.44 3.02 -4.89
CA LEU A 94 7.46 2.66 -5.92
C LEU A 94 6.17 3.42 -5.63
N GLY A 95 5.97 4.55 -6.31
CA GLY A 95 4.75 5.36 -6.26
C GLY A 95 4.51 5.98 -7.64
N VAL A 96 3.24 6.06 -8.05
CA VAL A 96 2.85 6.68 -9.32
C VAL A 96 1.84 7.77 -9.03
N GLY A 97 2.10 8.98 -9.53
CA GLY A 97 1.26 10.15 -9.37
C GLY A 97 0.03 10.10 -10.27
N SER A 98 -0.84 11.10 -10.13
CA SER A 98 -2.01 11.27 -11.01
C SER A 98 -1.65 11.60 -12.46
N ASP A 99 -0.41 12.04 -12.69
CA ASP A 99 0.22 12.27 -14.00
C ASP A 99 0.77 10.98 -14.64
N GLY A 100 0.71 9.85 -13.93
CA GLY A 100 1.28 8.58 -14.38
C GLY A 100 2.80 8.51 -14.25
N LEU A 101 3.45 9.50 -13.62
CA LEU A 101 4.90 9.53 -13.43
C LEU A 101 5.29 9.03 -12.02
N PRO A 102 6.51 8.54 -11.83
CA PRO A 102 6.98 8.19 -10.50
C PRO A 102 6.99 9.40 -9.57
N THR A 103 6.44 9.27 -8.36
CA THR A 103 6.32 10.37 -7.39
C THR A 103 7.61 10.70 -6.66
N ASP A 104 8.60 9.80 -6.71
CA ASP A 104 9.88 9.95 -6.03
C ASP A 104 10.92 10.49 -7.02
N ASP A 105 11.52 11.65 -6.74
CA ASP A 105 12.64 12.20 -7.54
C ASP A 105 13.81 11.21 -7.61
N ALA A 106 13.93 10.38 -6.57
CA ALA A 106 14.89 9.31 -6.52
C ALA A 106 14.47 8.10 -7.39
N HIS A 107 13.38 8.09 -8.13
CA HIS A 107 13.09 6.98 -9.02
C HIS A 107 14.09 6.94 -10.20
N PRO A 108 14.60 5.78 -10.66
CA PRO A 108 15.57 5.71 -11.77
C PRO A 108 15.12 6.44 -13.05
N PHE A 109 13.81 6.46 -13.29
CA PHE A 109 13.18 7.26 -14.35
C PHE A 109 13.43 8.78 -14.18
N ASN A 110 13.22 9.31 -12.97
CA ASN A 110 13.37 10.74 -12.66
C ASN A 110 14.84 11.16 -12.55
N ARG A 111 15.73 10.26 -12.12
CA ARG A 111 17.19 10.53 -12.05
C ARG A 111 17.91 10.53 -13.40
N GLY A 112 17.22 10.17 -14.48
CA GLY A 112 17.86 9.97 -15.79
C GLY A 112 18.76 8.72 -15.86
N GLU A 113 18.62 7.78 -14.93
CA GLU A 113 19.36 6.51 -14.90
C GLU A 113 18.76 5.44 -15.85
N VAL A 114 17.81 5.83 -16.70
CA VAL A 114 17.31 5.00 -17.81
C VAL A 114 18.36 4.88 -18.92
N ASN A 115 19.52 4.30 -18.60
CA ASN A 115 20.56 4.01 -19.57
C ASN A 115 20.24 2.72 -20.34
N LYS A 116 19.76 2.94 -21.57
CA LYS A 116 20.03 2.21 -22.82
C LYS A 116 19.66 0.73 -22.82
N CYS A 117 18.51 0.42 -23.43
CA CYS A 117 18.35 -0.80 -24.20
C CYS A 117 19.59 -0.97 -25.10
N LYS A 118 20.42 -1.97 -24.79
CA LYS A 118 21.35 -2.57 -25.75
C LYS A 118 20.64 -3.75 -26.40
#